data_AF-A0A5E7CSU9-F1
#
_entry.id   AF-A0A5E7CSU9-F1
#
_cell.length_a   1.000
_cell.length_b   1.000
_cell.length_c   1.000
_cell.angle_alpha   90.00
_cell.angle_beta   90.00
_cell.angle_gamma   90.00
#
_symmetry.space_group_name_H-M   'P 1'
#
loop_
_entity.id
_entity.type
_entity.pdbx_description
1 polymer ?
#
loop_
_entity_poly.entity_id
_entity_poly.type
_entity_poly.pdbx_seq_one_letter_code
_entity_poly.pdbx_strand_id
1 'polypeptide(L)'
;MYNGIVWHKQGDHIYYYDIWSNIHYGDVGVAGGLSESVLLDGAGAEQIASDTVRKIEEWATKPEDERKLPGPHTTASPWTELRSWDDVADRVSISIGMKLYKQHPNGGITAKIIMDEVLAVAPENWGKGIDDHKCT
;
A
#
# COMPACT_ATOMS: atom_id res chain seq x y z
N MET A 1 -15.48 4.90 15.31
CA MET A 1 -14.25 5.72 15.24
C MET A 1 -13.41 5.42 16.46
N TYR A 2 -12.13 5.10 16.28
CA TYR A 2 -11.15 5.05 17.36
C TYR A 2 -10.22 6.24 17.15
N ASN A 3 -10.11 7.15 18.12
CA ASN A 3 -9.31 8.38 18.03
C ASN A 3 -9.57 9.26 16.79
N GLY A 4 -10.83 9.35 16.32
CA GLY A 4 -11.19 10.16 15.15
C GLY A 4 -10.82 9.55 13.79
N ILE A 5 -10.25 8.33 13.79
CA ILE A 5 -9.92 7.58 12.58
C ILE A 5 -10.89 6.41 12.43
N VAL A 6 -11.28 6.11 11.19
CA VAL A 6 -12.24 5.06 10.89
C VAL A 6 -11.52 3.72 10.81
N TRP A 7 -11.98 2.77 11.60
CA TRP A 7 -11.53 1.38 11.58
C TRP A 7 -12.76 0.50 11.49
N HIS A 8 -12.68 -0.59 10.73
CA HIS A 8 -13.78 -1.54 10.54
C HIS A 8 -13.45 -2.86 11.23
N LYS A 9 -14.33 -3.28 12.16
CA LYS A 9 -14.17 -4.54 12.89
C LYS A 9 -14.58 -5.72 12.01
N GLN A 10 -13.74 -6.75 11.96
CA GLN A 10 -14.09 -8.06 11.42
C GLN A 10 -13.44 -9.15 12.28
N GLY A 11 -14.28 -10.04 12.85
CA GLY A 11 -13.80 -11.06 13.78
C GLY A 11 -13.08 -10.42 14.99
N ASP A 12 -11.87 -10.90 15.23
CA ASP A 12 -10.99 -10.48 16.33
C ASP A 12 -10.07 -9.29 15.97
N HIS A 13 -10.15 -8.77 14.74
CA HIS A 13 -9.29 -7.68 14.26
C HIS A 13 -10.11 -6.44 13.86
N ILE A 14 -9.42 -5.30 13.82
CA ILE A 14 -9.89 -4.06 13.21
C ILE A 14 -9.00 -3.74 11.99
N TYR A 15 -9.63 -3.33 10.90
CA TYR A 15 -8.98 -3.04 9.62
C TYR A 15 -9.03 -1.53 9.34
N TYR A 16 -7.91 -0.98 8.90
CA TYR A 16 -7.80 0.43 8.56
C TYR A 16 -8.70 0.78 7.36
N TYR A 17 -9.31 1.96 7.37
CA TYR A 17 -10.32 2.30 6.36
C TYR A 17 -9.75 2.41 4.93
N ASP A 18 -8.47 2.78 4.77
CA ASP A 18 -7.85 2.93 3.44
C ASP A 18 -7.64 1.61 2.69
N ILE A 19 -7.77 0.46 3.37
CA ILE A 19 -7.74 -0.86 2.72
C ILE A 19 -8.81 -0.97 1.62
N TRP A 20 -10.02 -0.44 1.87
CA TRP A 20 -11.14 -0.59 0.95
C TRP A 20 -10.98 0.25 -0.32
N SER A 21 -10.50 1.48 -0.18
CA SER A 21 -10.19 2.36 -1.32
C SER A 21 -9.04 1.80 -2.14
N ASN A 22 -8.00 1.27 -1.50
CA ASN A 22 -6.85 0.69 -2.20
C ASN A 22 -7.19 -0.60 -2.97
N ILE A 23 -8.09 -1.44 -2.45
CA ILE A 23 -8.67 -2.56 -3.22
C ILE A 23 -9.40 -2.03 -4.45
N HIS A 24 -10.21 -0.97 -4.30
CA HIS A 24 -10.92 -0.37 -5.42
C HIS A 24 -9.98 0.22 -6.48
N TYR A 25 -8.90 0.89 -6.06
CA TYR A 25 -7.89 1.44 -6.99
C TYR A 25 -7.13 0.35 -7.75
N GLY A 26 -6.82 -0.77 -7.10
CA GLY A 26 -6.24 -1.93 -7.79
C GLY A 26 -7.17 -2.49 -8.86
N ASP A 27 -8.46 -2.65 -8.55
CA ASP A 27 -9.47 -3.18 -9.49
C ASP A 27 -9.71 -2.24 -10.68
N VAL A 28 -10.04 -0.97 -10.40
CA VAL A 28 -10.29 0.05 -11.44
C VAL A 28 -9.04 0.35 -12.25
N GLY A 29 -7.86 0.30 -11.62
CA GLY A 29 -6.58 0.50 -12.31
C GLY A 29 -6.36 -0.52 -13.42
N VAL A 30 -6.57 -1.81 -13.14
CA VAL A 30 -6.43 -2.87 -14.15
C VAL A 30 -7.57 -2.77 -15.18
N ALA A 31 -8.79 -2.46 -14.75
CA ALA A 31 -9.92 -2.21 -15.66
C ALA A 31 -9.64 -1.06 -16.65
N GLY A 32 -8.94 -0.03 -16.19
CA GLY A 32 -8.49 1.12 -16.99
C GLY A 32 -7.27 0.83 -17.88
N GLY A 33 -6.73 -0.39 -17.85
CA GLY A 33 -5.59 -0.80 -18.68
C GLY A 33 -4.22 -0.45 -18.10
N LEU A 34 -4.12 -0.11 -16.81
CA LEU A 34 -2.83 0.06 -16.15
C LEU A 34 -2.17 -1.31 -15.92
N SER A 35 -0.84 -1.37 -16.07
CA SER A 35 -0.09 -2.58 -15.75
C SER A 35 0.04 -2.76 -14.25
N GLU A 36 0.17 -4.02 -13.82
CA GLU A 36 0.42 -4.36 -12.41
C GLU A 36 1.68 -3.69 -11.86
N SER A 37 2.71 -3.54 -12.70
CA SER A 37 3.91 -2.81 -12.33
C SER A 37 3.61 -1.35 -12.02
N VAL A 38 2.80 -0.65 -12.82
CA VAL A 38 2.45 0.76 -12.57
C VAL A 38 1.61 0.92 -11.29
N LEU A 39 0.73 -0.03 -10.98
CA LEU A 39 -0.08 0.01 -9.77
C LEU A 39 0.73 -0.29 -8.51
N LEU A 40 1.64 -1.26 -8.58
CA LEU A 40 2.54 -1.61 -7.47
C LEU A 40 3.67 -0.60 -7.30
N ASP A 41 4.14 0.00 -8.40
CA ASP A 41 5.09 1.11 -8.39
C ASP A 41 4.40 2.40 -7.91
N GLY A 42 3.12 2.65 -8.20
CA GLY A 42 2.38 3.76 -7.57
C GLY A 42 2.34 3.67 -6.04
N ALA A 43 2.22 2.45 -5.51
CA ALA A 43 2.16 2.16 -4.08
C ALA A 43 3.51 2.13 -3.35
N GLY A 44 4.65 2.28 -4.05
CA GLY A 44 5.99 2.25 -3.43
C GLY A 44 7.08 3.09 -4.12
N ALA A 45 6.83 3.59 -5.33
CA ALA A 45 7.81 4.29 -6.16
C ALA A 45 7.80 5.81 -5.96
N GLU A 46 6.83 6.43 -5.28
CA GLU A 46 6.89 7.88 -5.07
C GLU A 46 8.13 8.27 -4.23
N GLN A 47 8.48 7.44 -3.22
CA GLN A 47 9.70 7.64 -2.42
C GLN A 47 10.97 7.12 -3.12
N ILE A 48 10.92 5.93 -3.72
CA ILE A 48 12.09 5.34 -4.38
C ILE A 48 12.47 6.13 -5.64
N ALA A 49 11.50 6.55 -6.45
CA ALA A 49 11.75 7.36 -7.65
C ALA A 49 12.24 8.75 -7.29
N SER A 50 11.68 9.40 -6.25
CA SER A 50 12.17 10.71 -5.79
C SER A 50 13.62 10.63 -5.32
N ASP A 51 13.96 9.67 -4.46
CA ASP A 51 15.34 9.52 -3.98
C ASP A 51 16.32 9.03 -5.05
N THR A 52 15.84 8.23 -6.02
CA THR A 52 16.64 7.80 -7.17
C THR A 52 16.92 8.96 -8.11
N VAL A 53 15.92 9.78 -8.44
CA VAL A 53 16.07 10.98 -9.29
C VAL A 53 17.03 11.96 -8.63
N ARG A 54 16.85 12.23 -7.33
CA ARG A 54 17.70 13.16 -6.58
C ARG A 54 19.16 12.67 -6.45
N LYS A 55 19.36 11.35 -6.38
CA LYS A 55 20.71 10.75 -6.37
C LYS A 55 21.36 10.74 -7.75
N ILE A 56 20.59 10.50 -8.82
CA ILE A 56 21.08 10.62 -10.20
C ILE A 56 21.48 12.08 -10.47
N GLU A 57 20.71 13.04 -10.00
CA GLU A 57 21.03 14.47 -10.10
C GLU A 57 22.30 14.81 -9.31
N GLU A 58 22.48 14.28 -8.10
CA GLU A 58 23.71 14.46 -7.32
C GLU A 58 24.93 13.83 -8.01
N TRP A 59 24.80 12.64 -8.59
CA TRP A 59 25.87 12.00 -9.37
C TRP A 59 26.26 12.78 -10.62
N ALA A 60 25.29 13.42 -11.28
CA ALA A 60 25.49 14.20 -12.48
C ALA A 60 26.09 15.59 -12.22
N THR A 61 25.85 16.17 -11.03
CA THR A 61 26.20 17.56 -10.71
C THR A 61 27.35 17.70 -9.71
N LYS A 62 27.64 16.68 -8.90
CA LYS A 62 28.65 16.76 -7.84
C LYS A 62 29.82 15.77 -8.00
N PRO A 63 31.06 16.22 -7.73
CA PRO A 63 32.22 15.34 -7.65
C PRO A 63 32.09 14.36 -6.48
N GLU A 64 32.79 13.23 -6.58
CA GLU A 64 32.52 12.02 -5.79
C GLU A 64 32.75 12.18 -4.29
N ASP A 65 33.66 13.08 -3.90
CA ASP A 65 33.99 13.45 -2.53
C ASP A 65 32.95 14.36 -1.85
N GLU A 66 32.04 14.96 -2.62
CA GLU A 66 30.97 15.83 -2.12
C GLU A 66 29.57 15.19 -2.11
N ARG A 67 29.45 13.93 -2.56
CA ARG A 67 28.18 13.19 -2.60
C ARG A 67 27.76 12.79 -1.18
N LYS A 68 26.57 13.21 -0.74
CA LYS A 68 26.09 13.03 0.64
C LYS A 68 24.76 12.28 0.72
N LEU A 69 24.06 12.05 -0.40
CA LEU A 69 22.77 11.36 -0.35
C LEU A 69 22.97 9.84 -0.17
N PRO A 70 22.37 9.24 0.87
CA PRO A 70 22.59 7.83 1.18
C PRO A 70 22.10 6.92 0.05
N GLY A 71 21.17 7.39 -0.79
CA GLY A 71 20.52 6.62 -1.86
C GLY A 71 19.20 6.06 -1.40
N PRO A 72 18.56 5.20 -2.21
CA PRO A 72 17.25 4.67 -1.85
C PRO A 72 17.38 3.89 -0.54
N HIS A 73 16.96 4.55 0.52
CA HIS A 73 16.91 4.05 1.87
C HIS A 73 15.60 4.55 2.46
N THR A 74 14.95 3.72 3.25
CA THR A 74 13.81 4.16 4.04
C THR A 74 14.30 5.25 5.01
N THR A 75 13.97 6.50 4.75
CA THR A 75 14.29 7.59 5.68
C THR A 75 13.38 7.44 6.89
N ALA A 76 13.83 6.73 7.93
CA ALA A 76 13.03 6.53 9.14
C ALA A 76 12.76 7.89 9.83
N SER A 77 11.60 8.45 9.53
CA SER A 77 10.93 9.49 10.29
C SER A 77 9.61 8.90 10.78
N PRO A 78 9.01 9.38 11.90
CA PRO A 78 7.71 8.88 12.35
C PRO A 78 6.63 8.91 11.24
N TRP A 79 6.72 9.88 10.32
CA TRP A 79 5.85 10.02 9.16
C TRP A 79 6.17 9.03 8.04
N THR A 80 7.46 8.81 7.74
CA THR A 80 7.89 7.83 6.73
C THR A 80 7.72 6.41 7.22
N GLU A 81 7.82 6.16 8.53
CA GLU A 81 7.61 4.86 9.14
C GLU A 81 6.12 4.50 9.17
N LEU A 82 5.24 5.46 9.52
CA LEU A 82 3.79 5.30 9.30
C LEU A 82 3.48 5.04 7.83
N ARG A 83 4.01 5.87 6.93
CA ARG A 83 3.80 5.75 5.48
C ARG A 83 4.34 4.45 4.93
N SER A 84 5.50 3.97 5.40
CA SER A 84 6.06 2.68 4.99
C SER A 84 5.23 1.49 5.47
N TRP A 85 4.42 1.65 6.51
CA TRP A 85 3.53 0.60 6.99
C TRP A 85 2.14 0.72 6.35
N ASP A 86 1.68 1.93 6.01
CA ASP A 86 0.59 2.17 5.06
C ASP A 86 0.95 1.55 3.71
N ASP A 87 2.18 1.71 3.20
CA ASP A 87 2.66 1.15 1.93
C ASP A 87 2.53 -0.39 1.88
N VAL A 88 2.70 -1.10 3.02
CA VAL A 88 2.48 -2.56 3.07
C VAL A 88 1.00 -2.89 2.92
N ALA A 89 0.14 -2.24 3.72
CA ALA A 89 -1.30 -2.46 3.65
C ALA A 89 -1.88 -2.03 2.29
N ASP A 90 -1.38 -0.94 1.72
CA ASP A 90 -1.74 -0.37 0.43
C ASP A 90 -1.35 -1.33 -0.70
N ARG A 91 -0.11 -1.83 -0.67
CA ARG A 91 0.36 -2.81 -1.66
C ARG A 91 -0.43 -4.11 -1.61
N VAL A 92 -0.73 -4.63 -0.41
CA VAL A 92 -1.57 -5.82 -0.23
C VAL A 92 -2.97 -5.56 -0.77
N SER A 93 -3.57 -4.43 -0.40
CA SER A 93 -4.92 -4.04 -0.81
C SER A 93 -5.02 -3.87 -2.32
N ILE A 94 -4.09 -3.14 -2.95
CA ILE A 94 -4.01 -2.98 -4.41
C ILE A 94 -3.85 -4.34 -5.08
N SER A 95 -3.01 -5.23 -4.53
CA SER A 95 -2.82 -6.58 -5.07
C SER A 95 -4.11 -7.41 -5.03
N ILE A 96 -4.91 -7.29 -3.97
CA ILE A 96 -6.24 -7.90 -3.89
C ILE A 96 -7.15 -7.32 -4.99
N GLY A 97 -7.19 -6.00 -5.16
CA GLY A 97 -7.96 -5.34 -6.23
C GLY A 97 -7.61 -5.85 -7.63
N MET A 98 -6.31 -5.90 -7.95
CA MET A 98 -5.84 -6.43 -9.23
C MET A 98 -6.23 -7.91 -9.44
N LYS A 99 -6.13 -8.71 -8.37
CA LYS A 99 -6.54 -10.12 -8.40
C LYS A 99 -8.04 -10.26 -8.67
N LEU A 100 -8.86 -9.46 -8.00
CA LEU A 100 -10.31 -9.47 -8.15
C LEU A 100 -10.71 -9.14 -9.59
N TYR A 101 -10.12 -8.11 -10.20
CA TYR A 101 -10.41 -7.78 -11.61
C TYR A 101 -10.05 -8.94 -12.55
N LYS A 102 -8.88 -9.57 -12.37
CA LYS A 102 -8.46 -10.71 -13.19
C LYS A 102 -9.42 -11.91 -13.10
N GLN A 103 -9.97 -12.15 -11.90
CA GLN A 103 -10.92 -13.24 -11.66
C GLN A 103 -12.33 -12.89 -12.12
N HIS A 104 -12.70 -11.60 -12.05
CA HIS A 104 -14.02 -11.07 -12.31
C HIS A 104 -14.00 -9.88 -13.29
N PRO A 105 -13.48 -10.04 -14.53
CA PRO A 105 -13.23 -8.92 -15.44
C PRO A 105 -14.50 -8.23 -15.93
N ASN A 106 -15.65 -8.90 -15.81
CA ASN A 106 -16.97 -8.38 -16.18
C ASN A 106 -17.77 -7.91 -14.95
N GLY A 107 -17.11 -7.70 -13.80
CA GLY A 107 -17.74 -7.36 -12.54
C GLY A 107 -18.34 -8.57 -11.81
N GLY A 108 -19.34 -8.33 -10.95
CA GLY A 108 -19.90 -9.34 -10.06
C GLY A 108 -19.13 -9.53 -8.76
N ILE A 109 -18.18 -8.65 -8.47
CA ILE A 109 -17.48 -8.58 -7.18
C ILE A 109 -18.49 -8.17 -6.11
N THR A 110 -18.59 -8.96 -5.04
CA THR A 110 -19.47 -8.68 -3.90
C THR A 110 -18.63 -8.37 -2.66
N ALA A 111 -19.24 -7.71 -1.67
CA ALA A 111 -18.59 -7.47 -0.39
C ALA A 111 -18.08 -8.77 0.27
N LYS A 112 -18.80 -9.89 0.09
CA LYS A 112 -18.35 -11.19 0.58
C LYS A 112 -17.05 -11.65 -0.08
N ILE A 113 -16.96 -11.55 -1.41
CA ILE A 113 -15.74 -11.94 -2.15
C ILE A 113 -14.55 -11.08 -1.71
N ILE A 114 -14.77 -9.76 -1.57
CA ILE A 114 -13.74 -8.84 -1.06
C ILE A 114 -13.27 -9.27 0.33
N MET A 115 -14.22 -9.53 1.24
CA MET A 115 -13.89 -9.94 2.60
C MET A 115 -13.21 -11.32 2.65
N ASP A 116 -13.59 -12.26 1.80
CA ASP A 116 -12.94 -13.57 1.72
C ASP A 116 -11.46 -13.43 1.31
N GLU A 117 -11.15 -12.54 0.35
CA GLU A 117 -9.78 -12.23 -0.05
C GLU A 117 -8.98 -11.50 1.04
N VAL A 118 -9.59 -10.54 1.74
CA VAL A 118 -8.94 -9.83 2.86
C VAL A 118 -8.63 -10.79 4.02
N LEU A 119 -9.56 -11.68 4.36
CA LEU A 119 -9.39 -12.66 5.44
C LEU A 119 -8.45 -13.82 5.07
N ALA A 120 -8.20 -14.04 3.77
CA ALA A 120 -7.21 -15.01 3.31
C ALA A 120 -5.76 -14.53 3.51
N VAL A 121 -5.55 -13.23 3.71
CA VAL A 121 -4.22 -12.67 4.03
C VAL A 121 -3.99 -12.80 5.54
N ALA A 122 -2.91 -13.49 5.90
CA ALA A 122 -2.53 -13.68 7.30
C ALA A 122 -2.31 -12.31 8.00
N PRO A 123 -2.78 -12.12 9.23
CA PRO A 123 -2.69 -10.85 9.97
C PRO A 123 -1.31 -10.17 9.92
N GLU A 124 -0.24 -10.95 10.10
CA GLU A 124 1.16 -10.50 10.08
C GLU A 124 1.59 -9.84 8.76
N ASN A 125 0.89 -10.10 7.65
CA ASN A 125 1.21 -9.54 6.34
C ASN A 125 0.55 -8.19 6.08
N TRP A 126 -0.29 -7.70 6.98
CA TRP A 126 -0.96 -6.40 6.85
C TRP A 126 -0.17 -5.22 7.41
N GLY A 127 0.97 -5.46 8.06
CA GLY A 127 1.74 -4.40 8.72
C GLY A 127 0.91 -3.69 9.79
N LYS A 128 0.77 -2.37 9.69
CA LYS A 128 -0.06 -1.55 10.60
C LYS A 128 -1.50 -1.37 10.11
N GLY A 129 -1.85 -1.94 8.97
CA GLY A 129 -3.19 -1.84 8.37
C GLY A 129 -4.27 -2.60 9.15
N ILE A 130 -3.87 -3.41 10.13
CA ILE A 130 -4.76 -4.08 11.08
C ILE A 130 -4.26 -3.92 12.52
N ASP A 131 -5.17 -4.08 13.48
CA ASP A 131 -4.85 -4.19 14.91
C ASP A 131 -5.81 -5.19 15.56
N ASP A 132 -5.47 -5.69 16.75
CA ASP A 132 -6.33 -6.54 17.55
C ASP A 132 -7.53 -5.73 18.05
N HIS A 133 -8.73 -6.31 17.91
CA HIS A 133 -9.91 -5.72 18.51
C HIS A 133 -9.90 -5.93 20.02
N LYS A 134 -9.67 -4.85 20.76
CA LYS A 134 -9.82 -4.83 22.22
C LYS A 134 -11.25 -4.48 22.57
N CYS A 135 -12.02 -5.46 23.05
CA CYS A 135 -13.31 -5.22 23.70
C CYS A 135 -13.07 -4.46 25.00
N THR A 136 -13.26 -3.14 24.98
CA THR A 136 -13.33 -2.31 26.18
C THR A 136 -14.75 -2.20 26.67
#